data_AF-A0A1G0SAV9-F1
#
_entry.id   AF-A0A1G0SAV9-F1
#
_cell.length_a   1.000
_cell.length_b   1.000
_cell.length_c   1.000
_cell.angle_alpha   90.00
_cell.angle_beta   90.00
_cell.angle_gamma   90.00
#
_symmetry.space_group_name_H-M   'P 1'
#
loop_
_entity.id
_entity.type
_entity.pdbx_description
1 polymer ?
#
loop_
_entity_poly.entity_id
_entity_poly.type
_entity_poly.pdbx_seq_one_letter_code
_entity_poly.pdbx_strand_id
1 'polypeptide(L)'
;MNKIISMKTKNKFLTMFVLIIFVMVAVSCGSPDNNTIPDDKIALTPVENNSSAVKDTVFAGQELFRRNCAGCHGVNREGTPPTFPSLIHIKDKMNKEQIRSQIKTGKGLMISHAHIPDNEISAIIAYLFNEPDQQTTVENYSSADLGKTIVMGNCVGCHRLTVNDPPAPNVKTLCPLIEPSALTGEAKPLTLEEFYLILKTGPCYMPSFSYLTAKDKESIWTYLKTLEGQVQKLR
;
A
#
# COMPACT_ATOMS: atom_id res chain seq x y z
N MET A 1 -22.03 -46.94 -62.80
CA MET A 1 -23.45 -47.32 -62.57
C MET A 1 -23.63 -47.62 -61.09
N ASN A 2 -24.53 -46.88 -60.44
CA ASN A 2 -25.35 -47.19 -59.25
C ASN A 2 -24.69 -47.77 -57.97
N LYS A 3 -25.07 -47.46 -56.72
CA LYS A 3 -25.94 -46.48 -56.05
C LYS A 3 -25.84 -46.85 -54.54
N ILE A 4 -25.52 -45.89 -53.66
CA ILE A 4 -26.09 -45.57 -52.31
C ILE A 4 -26.32 -46.75 -51.32
N ILE A 5 -25.96 -46.66 -50.03
CA ILE A 5 -26.80 -46.34 -48.84
C ILE A 5 -25.87 -46.56 -47.61
N SER A 6 -25.55 -45.65 -46.68
CA SER A 6 -26.27 -44.65 -45.85
C SER A 6 -26.99 -45.19 -44.60
N MET A 7 -26.30 -45.03 -43.46
CA MET A 7 -26.73 -44.48 -42.15
C MET A 7 -27.69 -45.24 -41.19
N LYS A 8 -27.31 -45.09 -39.90
CA LYS A 8 -28.15 -44.70 -38.73
C LYS A 8 -28.57 -45.80 -37.74
N THR A 9 -27.80 -45.94 -36.66
CA THR A 9 -28.27 -46.50 -35.38
C THR A 9 -28.91 -45.42 -34.51
N LYS A 10 -30.01 -45.79 -33.86
CA LYS A 10 -31.01 -44.91 -33.23
C LYS A 10 -30.79 -44.83 -31.71
N ASN A 11 -30.87 -43.63 -31.14
CA ASN A 11 -31.12 -43.40 -29.72
C ASN A 11 -32.64 -43.35 -29.45
N LYS A 12 -33.07 -44.02 -28.38
CA LYS A 12 -34.33 -43.82 -27.63
C LYS A 12 -33.93 -43.97 -26.16
N PHE A 13 -33.71 -42.92 -25.36
CA PHE A 13 -34.66 -41.94 -24.82
C PHE A 13 -35.93 -42.59 -24.22
N LEU A 14 -36.01 -42.52 -22.89
CA LEU A 14 -37.09 -41.87 -22.11
C LEU A 14 -37.79 -42.76 -21.08
N THR A 15 -38.02 -42.16 -19.90
CA THR A 15 -38.88 -42.55 -18.75
C THR A 15 -38.18 -43.44 -17.70
N MET A 16 -38.14 -43.15 -16.39
CA MET A 16 -38.89 -42.21 -15.56
C MET A 16 -38.25 -42.07 -14.15
N PHE A 17 -38.05 -40.81 -13.71
CA PHE A 17 -38.14 -40.22 -12.35
C PHE A 17 -37.38 -40.87 -11.16
N VAL A 18 -36.32 -40.25 -10.63
CA VAL A 18 -36.30 -39.09 -9.70
C VAL A 18 -36.82 -39.44 -8.30
N LEU A 19 -35.90 -39.68 -7.35
CA LEU A 19 -35.75 -38.97 -6.06
C LEU A 19 -34.85 -39.80 -5.14
N ILE A 20 -33.65 -39.29 -4.81
CA ILE A 20 -33.14 -39.09 -3.44
C ILE A 20 -31.80 -38.36 -3.56
N ILE A 21 -31.84 -37.12 -3.09
CA ILE A 21 -30.72 -36.21 -2.85
C ILE A 21 -30.22 -36.51 -1.44
N PHE A 22 -28.91 -36.75 -1.25
CA PHE A 22 -28.02 -36.04 -0.30
C PHE A 22 -26.67 -36.77 -0.16
N VAL A 23 -25.63 -35.96 0.12
CA VAL A 23 -24.31 -36.29 0.70
C VAL A 23 -23.10 -36.23 -0.25
N MET A 24 -22.50 -35.04 -0.22
CA MET A 24 -21.07 -34.68 -0.16
C MET A 24 -20.16 -34.85 -1.39
N VAL A 25 -20.01 -33.72 -2.06
CA VAL A 25 -18.84 -33.32 -2.83
C VAL A 25 -17.64 -33.15 -1.88
N ALA A 26 -16.61 -33.98 -2.03
CA ALA A 26 -15.26 -33.69 -1.55
C ALA A 26 -14.33 -33.60 -2.78
N VAL A 27 -14.26 -32.42 -3.36
CA VAL A 27 -13.17 -32.03 -4.25
C VAL A 27 -12.02 -31.60 -3.34
N SER A 28 -10.95 -32.38 -3.32
CA SER A 28 -9.71 -32.00 -2.62
C SER A 28 -8.53 -32.20 -3.55
N CYS A 29 -8.29 -31.21 -4.41
CA CYS A 29 -6.96 -30.87 -4.90
C CYS A 29 -6.70 -29.43 -4.49
N GLY A 30 -6.22 -29.25 -3.25
CA GLY A 30 -5.67 -27.98 -2.77
C GLY A 30 -4.15 -28.12 -2.66
N SER A 31 -3.42 -27.29 -3.41
CA SER A 31 -1.98 -27.06 -3.24
C SER A 31 -1.71 -26.39 -1.89
N PRO A 32 -0.55 -26.63 -1.25
CA PRO A 32 -0.19 -25.94 -0.02
C PRO A 32 0.42 -24.57 -0.36
N ASP A 33 -0.39 -23.52 -0.23
CA ASP A 33 0.08 -22.13 -0.25
C ASP A 33 0.71 -21.81 1.11
N ASN A 34 2.01 -22.07 1.24
CA ASN A 34 2.82 -21.61 2.36
C ASN A 34 2.99 -20.09 2.27
N ASN A 35 2.07 -19.34 2.87
CA ASN A 35 2.28 -17.97 3.37
C ASN A 35 1.17 -17.62 4.36
N THR A 36 1.15 -18.30 5.51
CA THR A 36 0.41 -17.83 6.69
C THR A 36 1.40 -17.04 7.55
N ILE A 37 1.27 -15.71 7.52
CA ILE A 37 1.86 -14.85 8.54
C ILE A 37 1.08 -15.14 9.83
N PRO A 38 1.71 -15.64 10.92
CA PRO A 38 1.00 -15.83 12.17
C PRO A 38 0.47 -14.50 12.67
N ASP A 39 -0.81 -14.47 13.04
CA ASP A 39 -1.42 -13.39 13.81
C ASP A 39 -0.72 -13.29 15.17
N ASP A 40 0.39 -12.55 15.23
CA ASP A 40 1.09 -12.31 16.47
C ASP A 40 0.30 -11.31 17.31
N LYS A 41 -0.15 -11.80 18.46
CA LYS A 41 -0.83 -11.01 19.49
C LYS A 41 0.12 -9.92 19.96
N ILE A 42 -0.28 -8.66 19.81
CA ILE A 42 0.44 -7.51 20.33
C ILE A 42 0.46 -7.59 21.86
N ALA A 43 1.57 -8.06 22.41
CA ALA A 43 1.93 -7.84 23.80
C ALA A 43 2.62 -6.47 23.87
N LEU A 44 1.93 -5.48 24.41
CA LEU A 44 2.47 -4.17 24.71
C LEU A 44 3.43 -4.30 25.90
N THR A 45 4.73 -4.32 25.63
CA THR A 45 5.76 -4.06 26.65
C THR A 45 6.33 -2.66 26.46
N PRO A 46 6.65 -1.91 27.54
CA PRO A 46 7.24 -0.58 27.43
C PRO A 46 8.57 -0.65 26.67
N VAL A 47 8.73 0.21 25.67
CA VAL A 47 9.99 0.36 24.92
C VAL A 47 10.98 1.10 25.82
N GLU A 48 11.93 0.34 26.37
CA GLU A 48 13.11 0.86 27.07
C GLU A 48 14.00 1.62 26.07
N ASN A 49 14.38 2.84 26.46
CA ASN A 49 15.15 3.78 25.66
C ASN A 49 16.60 3.30 25.53
N ASN A 50 16.87 2.42 24.56
CA ASN A 50 18.24 1.99 24.29
C ASN A 50 18.68 2.51 22.92
N SER A 51 19.49 3.55 22.95
CA SER A 51 20.36 4.04 21.88
C SER A 51 21.18 2.86 21.34
N SER A 52 20.61 2.14 20.38
CA SER A 52 21.18 0.91 19.83
C SER A 52 21.95 1.27 18.56
N ALA A 53 23.17 0.75 18.48
CA ALA A 53 24.08 0.89 17.35
C ALA A 53 23.35 0.80 16.01
N VAL A 54 23.66 1.77 15.15
CA VAL A 54 23.06 1.99 13.85
C VAL A 54 23.28 0.77 12.97
N LYS A 55 22.17 0.10 12.62
CA LYS A 55 22.19 -0.97 11.64
C LYS A 55 21.83 -0.38 10.29
N ASP A 56 22.75 -0.48 9.34
CA ASP A 56 22.52 -0.28 7.93
C ASP A 56 21.20 -0.94 7.52
N THR A 57 20.24 -0.13 7.07
CA THR A 57 18.96 -0.65 6.63
C THR A 57 19.00 -0.80 5.11
N VAL A 58 18.75 -2.02 4.65
CA VAL A 58 18.68 -2.35 3.24
C VAL A 58 17.22 -2.35 2.79
N PHE A 59 16.91 -1.56 1.76
CA PHE A 59 15.58 -1.54 1.16
C PHE A 59 15.64 -2.04 -0.29
N ALA A 60 14.72 -2.95 -0.64
CA ALA A 60 14.48 -3.36 -2.02
C ALA A 60 13.56 -2.36 -2.72
N GLY A 61 13.65 -2.27 -4.06
CA GLY A 61 12.81 -1.39 -4.87
C GLY A 61 11.32 -1.64 -4.68
N GLN A 62 10.91 -2.91 -4.58
CA GLN A 62 9.52 -3.28 -4.29
C GLN A 62 9.04 -2.74 -2.94
N GLU A 63 9.89 -2.80 -1.91
CA GLU A 63 9.56 -2.35 -0.57
C GLU A 63 9.41 -0.82 -0.52
N LEU A 64 10.33 -0.11 -1.18
CA LEU A 64 10.26 1.35 -1.34
C LEU A 64 8.99 1.75 -2.11
N PHE A 65 8.64 1.03 -3.17
CA PHE A 65 7.39 1.26 -3.90
C PHE A 65 6.15 1.02 -3.02
N ARG A 66 6.11 -0.10 -2.30
CA ARG A 66 5.02 -0.45 -1.39
C ARG A 66 4.81 0.65 -0.34
N ARG A 67 5.90 1.19 0.21
CA ARG A 67 5.84 2.24 1.23
C ARG A 67 5.47 3.60 0.72
N ASN A 68 5.81 3.96 -0.52
CA ASN A 68 5.71 5.36 -0.98
C ASN A 68 4.68 5.57 -2.10
N CYS A 69 4.29 4.51 -2.82
CA CYS A 69 3.51 4.65 -4.05
C CYS A 69 2.22 3.82 -4.04
N ALA A 70 2.19 2.70 -3.31
CA ALA A 70 1.07 1.77 -3.35
C ALA A 70 -0.25 2.34 -2.82
N GLY A 71 -0.22 3.39 -1.99
CA GLY A 71 -1.43 4.02 -1.46
C GLY A 71 -2.32 4.61 -2.56
N CYS A 72 -1.71 5.06 -3.67
CA CYS A 72 -2.40 5.61 -4.82
C CYS A 72 -2.35 4.66 -6.02
N HIS A 73 -1.19 4.03 -6.27
CA HIS A 73 -0.97 3.20 -7.45
C HIS A 73 -1.28 1.71 -7.23
N GLY A 74 -1.72 1.32 -6.04
CA GLY A 74 -1.98 -0.07 -5.67
C GLY A 74 -0.69 -0.86 -5.43
N VAL A 75 -0.79 -1.92 -4.62
CA VAL A 75 0.36 -2.78 -4.27
C VAL A 75 0.93 -3.47 -5.50
N ASN A 76 0.08 -3.77 -6.48
CA ASN A 76 0.44 -4.46 -7.72
C ASN A 76 0.60 -3.51 -8.92
N ARG A 77 0.65 -2.18 -8.69
CA ARG A 77 0.76 -1.14 -9.73
C ARG A 77 -0.50 -0.97 -10.59
N GLU A 78 -1.62 -1.55 -10.18
CA GLU A 78 -2.89 -1.56 -10.90
C GLU A 78 -3.53 -0.16 -10.98
N GLY A 79 -3.27 0.70 -10.00
CA GLY A 79 -3.92 2.01 -9.87
C GLY A 79 -5.43 1.91 -9.64
N THR A 80 -6.10 3.05 -9.72
CA THR A 80 -7.57 3.17 -9.72
C THR A 80 -7.97 4.20 -10.77
N PRO A 81 -8.00 3.81 -12.06
CA PRO A 81 -8.35 4.72 -13.14
C PRO A 81 -9.78 5.28 -12.99
N PRO A 82 -10.04 6.53 -13.43
CA PRO A 82 -9.08 7.45 -14.07
C PRO A 82 -8.22 8.25 -13.08
N THR A 83 -8.52 8.18 -11.77
CA THR A 83 -7.91 9.06 -10.75
C THR A 83 -6.44 8.77 -10.52
N PHE A 84 -6.09 7.49 -10.35
CA PHE A 84 -4.71 7.04 -10.17
C PHE A 84 -4.36 6.06 -11.29
N PRO A 85 -3.42 6.40 -12.19
CA PRO A 85 -3.13 5.55 -13.33
C PRO A 85 -2.43 4.26 -12.92
N SER A 86 -2.67 3.20 -13.69
CA SER A 86 -1.85 1.99 -13.62
C SER A 86 -0.41 2.28 -14.03
N LEU A 87 0.54 1.73 -13.28
CA LEU A 87 1.96 1.71 -13.61
C LEU A 87 2.40 0.36 -14.20
N ILE A 88 1.47 -0.57 -14.43
CA ILE A 88 1.72 -1.74 -15.26
C ILE A 88 2.05 -1.22 -16.66
N HIS A 89 3.11 -1.75 -17.27
CA HIS A 89 3.62 -1.31 -18.58
C HIS A 89 4.11 0.15 -18.63
N ILE A 90 4.51 0.74 -17.50
CA ILE A 90 4.97 2.14 -17.47
C ILE A 90 6.19 2.40 -18.39
N LYS A 91 7.03 1.38 -18.59
CA LYS A 91 8.19 1.42 -19.50
C LYS A 91 7.82 1.70 -20.97
N ASP A 92 6.58 1.40 -21.36
CA ASP A 92 6.09 1.61 -22.72
C ASP A 92 5.60 3.07 -22.91
N LYS A 93 5.47 3.83 -21.82
CA LYS A 93 4.94 5.21 -21.81
C LYS A 93 5.98 6.26 -21.42
N MET A 94 6.92 5.91 -20.54
CA MET A 94 7.91 6.84 -19.99
C MET A 94 9.26 6.17 -19.82
N ASN A 95 10.33 6.92 -20.11
CA ASN A 95 11.71 6.51 -19.78
C ASN A 95 12.05 6.76 -18.30
N LYS A 96 13.20 6.26 -17.84
CA LYS A 96 13.62 6.34 -16.44
C LYS A 96 13.80 7.78 -15.95
N GLU A 97 14.32 8.66 -16.80
CA GLU A 97 14.56 10.07 -16.48
C GLU A 97 13.23 10.82 -16.30
N GLN A 98 12.26 10.55 -17.19
CA GLN A 98 10.91 11.09 -17.09
C GLN A 98 10.22 10.62 -15.81
N ILE A 99 10.33 9.34 -15.46
CA ILE A 99 9.75 8.79 -14.23
C ILE A 99 10.42 9.41 -13.00
N ARG A 100 11.76 9.52 -12.99
CA ARG A 100 12.49 10.19 -11.91
C ARG A 100 12.02 11.63 -11.72
N SER A 101 11.90 12.38 -12.82
CA SER A 101 11.41 13.76 -12.78
C SER A 101 9.97 13.82 -12.25
N GLN A 102 9.10 12.94 -12.71
CA GLN A 102 7.70 12.83 -12.30
C GLN A 102 7.56 12.50 -10.81
N ILE A 103 8.41 11.61 -10.27
CA ILE A 103 8.47 11.27 -8.84
C ILE A 103 8.93 12.50 -8.03
N LYS A 104 10.02 13.15 -8.44
CA LYS A 104 10.58 14.29 -7.70
C LYS A 104 9.67 15.51 -7.71
N THR A 105 9.02 15.80 -8.83
CA THR A 105 8.27 17.05 -9.01
C THR A 105 6.77 16.89 -8.78
N GLY A 106 6.23 15.67 -8.92
CA GLY A 106 4.80 15.45 -8.91
C GLY A 106 4.11 16.00 -10.17
N LYS A 107 2.84 15.69 -10.37
CA LYS A 107 1.97 16.30 -11.41
C LYS A 107 0.51 16.01 -11.11
N GLY A 108 -0.34 17.02 -11.20
CA GLY A 108 -1.77 16.87 -10.91
C GLY A 108 -1.98 16.43 -9.46
N LEU A 109 -2.59 15.25 -9.28
CA LEU A 109 -2.83 14.65 -7.96
C LEU A 109 -1.61 13.91 -7.38
N MET A 110 -0.60 13.60 -8.21
CA MET A 110 0.62 12.97 -7.73
C MET A 110 1.48 14.00 -7.01
N ILE A 111 1.67 13.82 -5.71
CA ILE A 111 2.53 14.69 -4.89
C ILE A 111 4.01 14.58 -5.26
N SER A 112 4.77 15.61 -4.91
CA SER A 112 6.24 15.56 -5.00
C SER A 112 6.81 14.63 -3.94
N HIS A 113 7.72 13.75 -4.36
CA HIS A 113 8.51 12.88 -3.49
C HIS A 113 9.98 13.32 -3.44
N ALA A 114 10.25 14.63 -3.51
CA ALA A 114 11.61 15.18 -3.47
C ALA A 114 12.38 14.84 -2.18
N HIS A 115 11.69 14.40 -1.13
CA HIS A 115 12.28 13.93 0.12
C HIS A 115 12.90 12.53 0.01
N ILE A 116 12.56 11.74 -1.01
CA ILE A 116 13.13 10.40 -1.22
C ILE A 116 14.52 10.54 -1.87
N PRO A 117 15.57 9.94 -1.29
CA PRO A 117 16.92 9.94 -1.86
C PRO A 117 17.01 9.36 -3.28
N ASP A 118 17.97 9.84 -4.08
CA ASP A 118 18.11 9.44 -5.49
C ASP A 118 18.42 7.96 -5.71
N ASN A 119 19.14 7.33 -4.78
CA ASN A 119 19.40 5.90 -4.79
C ASN A 119 18.10 5.10 -4.57
N GLU A 120 17.24 5.52 -3.64
CA GLU A 120 15.94 4.91 -3.40
C GLU A 120 15.00 5.09 -4.60
N ILE A 121 14.95 6.29 -5.20
CA ILE A 121 14.17 6.52 -6.43
C ILE A 121 14.67 5.60 -7.56
N SER A 122 15.99 5.41 -7.67
CA SER A 122 16.56 4.53 -8.70
C SER A 122 16.17 3.07 -8.47
N ALA A 123 16.12 2.59 -7.22
CA ALA A 123 15.63 1.27 -6.87
C ALA A 123 14.12 1.11 -7.16
N ILE A 124 13.30 2.13 -6.88
CA ILE A 124 11.87 2.13 -7.26
C ILE A 124 11.74 2.02 -8.79
N ILE A 125 12.52 2.78 -9.56
CA ILE A 125 12.48 2.74 -11.03
C ILE A 125 12.91 1.36 -11.54
N ALA A 126 13.95 0.74 -10.97
CA ALA A 126 14.37 -0.61 -11.32
C ALA A 126 13.20 -1.61 -11.11
N TYR A 127 12.50 -1.52 -9.98
CA TYR A 127 11.30 -2.33 -9.71
C TYR A 127 10.17 -2.07 -10.74
N LEU A 128 9.91 -0.82 -11.09
CA LEU A 128 8.91 -0.46 -12.12
C LEU A 128 9.26 -1.04 -13.50
N PHE A 129 10.55 -1.20 -13.80
CA PHE A 129 11.03 -1.79 -15.05
C PHE A 129 11.14 -3.32 -14.99
N ASN A 130 10.87 -3.92 -13.83
CA ASN A 130 11.09 -5.35 -13.53
C ASN A 130 12.56 -5.76 -13.74
N GLU A 131 13.48 -4.87 -13.37
CA GLU A 131 14.90 -5.15 -13.29
C GLU A 131 15.21 -5.87 -11.96
N PRO A 132 16.36 -6.56 -11.85
CA PRO A 132 16.78 -7.16 -10.58
C PRO A 132 16.72 -6.13 -9.45
N ASP A 133 16.19 -6.55 -8.29
CA ASP A 133 16.01 -5.66 -7.15
C ASP A 133 17.34 -5.00 -6.78
N GLN A 134 17.36 -3.67 -6.90
CA GLN A 134 18.47 -2.88 -6.41
C GLN A 134 18.25 -2.65 -4.91
N GLN A 135 19.19 -3.16 -4.11
CA GLN A 135 19.21 -2.97 -2.68
C GLN A 135 19.91 -1.64 -2.37
N THR A 136 19.23 -0.76 -1.65
CA THR A 136 19.81 0.50 -1.17
C THR A 136 20.11 0.40 0.31
N THR A 137 21.36 0.62 0.67
CA THR A 137 21.76 0.77 2.08
C THR A 137 21.60 2.22 2.50
N VAL A 138 20.94 2.45 3.63
CA VAL A 138 20.86 3.77 4.26
C VAL A 138 21.48 3.68 5.65
N GLU A 139 22.54 4.45 5.85
CA GLU A 139 23.21 4.60 7.14
C GLU A 139 22.37 5.51 8.06
N ASN A 140 22.32 5.21 9.36
CA ASN A 140 21.66 6.03 10.39
C ASN A 140 20.15 6.20 10.22
N TYR A 141 19.46 5.23 9.63
CA TYR A 141 18.02 5.31 9.40
C TYR A 141 17.22 4.98 10.68
N SER A 142 16.70 5.99 11.37
CA SER A 142 15.91 5.78 12.59
C SER A 142 14.47 5.34 12.28
N SER A 143 13.76 4.79 13.27
CA SER A 143 12.33 4.48 13.14
C SER A 143 11.50 5.73 12.81
N ALA A 144 11.89 6.89 13.36
CA ALA A 144 11.23 8.16 13.05
C ALA A 144 11.50 8.63 11.61
N ASP A 145 12.69 8.39 11.07
CA ASP A 145 13.01 8.73 9.66
C ASP A 145 12.22 7.87 8.68
N LEU A 146 12.07 6.58 8.99
CA LEU A 146 11.18 5.69 8.24
C LEU A 146 9.74 6.19 8.28
N GLY A 147 9.24 6.51 9.48
CA GLY A 147 7.89 7.03 9.67
C GLY A 147 7.65 8.33 8.92
N LYS A 148 8.61 9.26 8.96
CA LYS A 148 8.58 10.51 8.22
C LYS A 148 8.44 10.26 6.72
N THR A 149 9.25 9.37 6.16
CA THR A 149 9.23 9.05 4.73
C THR A 149 7.85 8.52 4.32
N ILE A 150 7.30 7.58 5.08
CA ILE A 150 5.97 7.02 4.79
C ILE A 150 4.86 8.09 4.92
N VAL A 151 4.91 8.95 5.94
CA VAL A 151 3.93 10.04 6.11
C VAL A 151 3.99 11.02 4.96
N MET A 152 5.19 11.39 4.52
CA MET A 152 5.40 12.34 3.43
C MET A 152 5.02 11.77 2.06
N GLY A 153 5.15 10.45 1.86
CA GLY A 153 4.74 9.79 0.61
C GLY A 153 3.25 9.50 0.50
N ASN A 154 2.53 9.35 1.62
CA ASN A 154 1.15 8.84 1.58
C ASN A 154 0.11 9.72 2.26
N CYS A 155 0.47 10.41 3.34
CA CYS A 155 -0.51 11.03 4.21
C CYS A 155 -0.66 12.53 3.90
N VAL A 156 0.45 13.24 3.69
CA VAL A 156 0.46 14.71 3.55
C VAL A 156 -0.15 15.23 2.24
N GLY A 157 -0.44 14.34 1.29
CA GLY A 157 -1.22 14.69 0.09
C GLY A 157 -2.71 14.96 0.39
N CYS A 158 -3.22 14.47 1.52
CA CYS A 158 -4.62 14.64 1.93
C CYS A 158 -4.74 15.28 3.32
N HIS A 159 -3.87 14.90 4.25
CA HIS A 159 -3.87 15.41 5.61
C HIS A 159 -2.89 16.56 5.77
N ARG A 160 -3.26 17.56 6.58
CA ARG A 160 -2.25 18.47 7.15
C ARG A 160 -1.44 17.71 8.20
N LEU A 161 -0.15 18.03 8.32
CA LEU A 161 0.73 17.31 9.24
C LEU A 161 0.35 17.61 10.70
N THR A 162 0.18 18.87 11.05
CA THR A 162 -0.28 19.33 12.36
C THR A 162 -1.50 20.23 12.25
N VAL A 163 -2.21 20.46 13.37
CA VAL A 163 -3.34 21.40 13.43
C VAL A 163 -2.98 22.83 13.04
N ASN A 164 -1.69 23.19 13.11
CA ASN A 164 -1.19 24.52 12.78
C ASN A 164 -0.79 24.66 11.30
N ASP A 165 -0.68 23.55 10.58
CA ASP A 165 -0.32 23.55 9.16
C ASP A 165 -1.53 23.90 8.28
N PRO A 166 -1.30 24.49 7.09
CA PRO A 166 -2.37 24.68 6.12
C PRO A 166 -2.93 23.33 5.63
N PRO A 167 -4.17 23.29 5.14
CA PRO A 167 -4.73 22.09 4.50
C PRO A 167 -3.86 21.60 3.33
N ALA A 168 -3.85 20.28 3.11
CA ALA A 168 -3.05 19.68 2.05
C ALA A 168 -3.41 20.25 0.66
N PRO A 169 -2.42 20.51 -0.22
CA PRO A 169 -2.68 20.95 -1.58
C PRO A 169 -3.59 19.95 -2.31
N ASN A 170 -4.61 20.45 -3.02
CA ASN A 170 -5.57 19.64 -3.77
C ASN A 170 -6.52 18.75 -2.93
N VAL A 171 -6.55 18.88 -1.60
CA VAL A 171 -7.45 18.09 -0.74
C VAL A 171 -8.91 18.22 -1.16
N LYS A 172 -9.35 19.42 -1.57
CA LYS A 172 -10.72 19.66 -2.06
C LYS A 172 -11.02 18.98 -3.40
N THR A 173 -10.00 18.70 -4.20
CA THR A 173 -10.15 17.97 -5.47
C THR A 173 -10.35 16.48 -5.21
N LEU A 174 -9.66 15.93 -4.21
CA LEU A 174 -9.77 14.51 -3.82
C LEU A 174 -10.98 14.24 -2.93
N CYS A 175 -11.28 15.16 -2.01
CA CYS A 175 -12.36 15.06 -1.03
C CYS A 175 -13.10 16.40 -0.96
N PRO A 176 -14.07 16.65 -1.86
CA PRO A 176 -14.74 17.95 -1.96
C PRO A 176 -15.66 18.27 -0.78
N LEU A 177 -16.07 17.25 -0.01
CA LEU A 177 -17.09 17.38 1.02
C LEU A 177 -16.54 17.33 2.45
N ILE A 178 -15.31 16.85 2.65
CA ILE A 178 -14.74 16.62 3.99
C ILE A 178 -13.25 16.97 3.95
N GLU A 179 -12.80 17.76 4.93
CA GLU A 179 -11.38 17.94 5.15
C GLU A 179 -10.87 16.89 6.15
N PRO A 180 -9.82 16.11 5.81
CA PRO A 180 -9.22 15.17 6.76
C PRO A 180 -8.62 15.90 7.97
N SER A 181 -8.70 15.27 9.14
CA SER A 181 -8.09 15.80 10.37
C SER A 181 -6.57 15.95 10.23
N ALA A 182 -5.96 16.77 11.07
CA ALA A 182 -4.52 16.79 11.21
C ALA A 182 -4.00 15.44 11.71
N LEU A 183 -2.78 15.09 11.30
CA LEU A 183 -2.12 13.88 11.82
C LEU A 183 -1.62 14.06 13.25
N THR A 184 -1.48 15.31 13.71
CA THR A 184 -0.92 15.64 15.03
C THR A 184 -1.52 16.91 15.62
N GLY A 185 -1.71 16.93 16.95
CA GLY A 185 -2.11 18.12 17.71
C GLY A 185 -3.62 18.34 17.86
N GLU A 186 -4.41 17.37 17.40
CA GLU A 186 -5.87 17.33 17.55
C GLU A 186 -6.29 17.35 19.03
N ALA A 187 -7.48 17.90 19.31
CA ALA A 187 -7.99 18.03 20.68
C ALA A 187 -8.23 16.67 21.34
N LYS A 188 -8.60 15.65 20.54
CA LYS A 188 -8.74 14.26 20.97
C LYS A 188 -7.58 13.45 20.37
N PRO A 189 -6.52 13.13 21.15
CA PRO A 189 -5.44 12.29 20.65
C PRO A 189 -5.95 10.87 20.40
N LEU A 190 -5.45 10.25 19.33
CA LEU A 190 -5.70 8.83 19.04
C LEU A 190 -4.89 7.94 19.99
N THR A 191 -5.37 6.73 20.25
CA THR A 191 -4.59 5.61 20.77
C THR A 191 -3.85 4.88 19.64
N LEU A 192 -2.86 4.05 19.97
CA LEU A 192 -2.11 3.26 18.97
C LEU A 192 -3.04 2.28 18.25
N GLU A 193 -3.97 1.65 18.99
CA GLU A 193 -4.94 0.70 18.47
C GLU A 193 -5.94 1.37 17.52
N GLU A 194 -6.47 2.55 17.89
CA GLU A 194 -7.34 3.34 17.01
C GLU A 194 -6.60 3.76 15.74
N PHE A 195 -5.34 4.18 15.87
CA PHE A 195 -4.50 4.56 14.73
C PHE A 195 -4.31 3.37 13.77
N TYR A 196 -3.98 2.18 14.29
CA TYR A 196 -3.82 0.98 13.48
C TYR A 196 -5.13 0.54 12.82
N LEU A 197 -6.25 0.69 13.52
CA LEU A 197 -7.56 0.41 12.97
C LEU A 197 -7.88 1.34 11.81
N ILE A 198 -7.66 2.65 11.95
CA ILE A 198 -7.85 3.64 10.88
C ILE A 198 -7.01 3.29 9.65
N LEU A 199 -5.72 3.01 9.83
CA LEU A 199 -4.83 2.60 8.73
C LEU A 199 -5.31 1.31 8.05
N LYS A 200 -5.84 0.36 8.83
CA LYS A 200 -6.35 -0.90 8.28
C LYS A 200 -7.65 -0.68 7.50
N THR A 201 -8.61 0.06 8.06
CA THR A 201 -9.95 0.19 7.48
C THR A 201 -10.00 1.19 6.33
N GLY A 202 -9.17 2.24 6.34
CA GLY A 202 -9.25 3.33 5.39
C GLY A 202 -10.65 3.99 5.41
N PRO A 203 -11.05 4.66 6.50
CA PRO A 203 -12.40 5.19 6.62
C PRO A 203 -12.67 6.31 5.60
N CYS A 204 -13.90 6.39 5.11
CA CYS A 204 -14.36 7.38 4.11
C CYS A 204 -13.56 7.32 2.80
N TYR A 205 -12.84 8.39 2.45
CA TYR A 205 -12.01 8.49 1.23
C TYR A 205 -10.53 8.16 1.48
N MET A 206 -10.15 7.83 2.72
CA MET A 206 -8.78 7.44 3.05
C MET A 206 -8.53 6.01 2.52
N PRO A 207 -7.47 5.77 1.73
CA PRO A 207 -7.16 4.42 1.27
C PRO A 207 -6.78 3.51 2.45
N SER A 208 -6.98 2.20 2.27
CA SER A 208 -6.49 1.20 3.23
C SER A 208 -4.97 1.04 3.09
N PHE A 209 -4.28 1.06 4.22
CA PHE A 209 -2.85 0.80 4.36
C PHE A 209 -2.61 -0.58 5.00
N SER A 210 -3.51 -1.54 4.78
CA SER A 210 -3.41 -2.90 5.32
C SER A 210 -2.14 -3.62 4.87
N TYR A 211 -1.60 -3.24 3.70
CA TYR A 211 -0.33 -3.74 3.16
C TYR A 211 0.91 -3.22 3.90
N LEU A 212 0.77 -2.23 4.80
CA LEU A 212 1.86 -1.79 5.68
C LEU A 212 2.14 -2.82 6.77
N THR A 213 3.42 -3.12 6.98
CA THR A 213 3.87 -4.02 8.05
C THR A 213 3.64 -3.39 9.42
N ALA A 214 3.68 -4.20 10.49
CA ALA A 214 3.60 -3.67 11.86
C ALA A 214 4.71 -2.64 12.14
N LYS A 215 5.96 -2.95 11.70
CA LYS A 215 7.10 -2.03 11.80
C LYS A 215 6.85 -0.70 11.09
N ASP A 216 6.29 -0.73 9.88
CA ASP A 216 5.98 0.50 9.15
C ASP A 216 4.99 1.38 9.93
N LYS A 217 3.91 0.76 10.46
CA LYS A 217 2.87 1.46 11.22
C LYS A 217 3.41 2.03 12.53
N GLU A 218 4.27 1.28 13.22
CA GLU A 218 4.97 1.73 14.43
C GLU A 218 5.94 2.88 14.13
N SER A 219 6.67 2.83 13.02
CA SER A 219 7.54 3.92 12.58
C SER A 219 6.75 5.19 12.28
N ILE A 220 5.61 5.10 11.58
CA ILE A 220 4.71 6.24 11.38
C ILE A 220 4.27 6.83 12.72
N TRP A 221 3.79 5.98 13.63
CA TRP A 221 3.36 6.41 14.96
C TRP A 221 4.49 7.12 15.71
N THR A 222 5.69 6.51 15.72
CA THR A 222 6.91 7.07 16.33
C THR A 222 7.18 8.48 15.80
N TYR A 223 7.15 8.66 14.48
CA TYR A 223 7.35 9.96 13.86
C TYR A 223 6.30 10.99 14.28
N LEU A 224 5.00 10.65 14.23
CA LEU A 224 3.92 11.55 14.62
C LEU A 224 4.05 11.99 16.10
N LYS A 225 4.48 11.09 16.99
CA LYS A 225 4.76 11.43 18.40
C LYS A 225 5.91 12.42 18.58
N THR A 226 6.90 12.42 17.68
CA THR A 226 7.95 13.46 17.72
C THR A 226 7.41 14.86 17.44
N LEU A 227 6.32 14.96 16.67
CA LEU A 227 5.68 16.23 16.31
C LEU A 227 4.73 16.73 17.42
N GLU A 228 4.06 15.85 18.15
CA GLU A 228 3.19 16.23 19.29
C GLU A 228 3.95 17.09 20.31
N GLY A 229 5.17 16.67 20.65
CA GLY A 229 6.04 17.41 21.57
C GLY A 229 6.49 18.77 21.06
N GLN A 230 6.40 19.04 19.75
CA GLN A 230 6.69 20.35 19.15
C GLN A 230 5.44 21.25 19.15
N VAL A 231 4.27 20.70 18.83
CA VAL A 231 2.99 21.43 18.83
C VAL A 231 2.60 21.89 20.23
N GLN A 232 2.82 21.04 21.26
CA GLN A 232 2.45 21.38 22.63
C GLN A 232 3.34 22.47 23.26
N LYS A 233 4.56 22.69 22.76
CA LYS A 233 5.45 23.79 23.20
C LYS A 233 5.04 25.17 22.68
N LEU A 234 4.13 25.22 21.71
CA LEU A 234 3.65 26.46 21.07
C LEU A 234 2.28 26.92 21.61
N ARG A 235 1.68 26.17 22.54
CA ARG A 235 0.47 26.54 23.29
C ARG A 235 0.85 27.06 24.66
#